data_AF-A0A514MHS2-F1
#
_entry.id   AF-A0A514MHS2-F1
#
_cell.length_a   1.000
_cell.length_b   1.000
_cell.length_c   1.000
_cell.angle_alpha   90.00
_cell.angle_beta   90.00
_cell.angle_gamma   90.00
#
_symmetry.space_group_name_H-M   'P 1'
#
loop_
_entity.id
_entity.type
_entity.pdbx_description
1 polymer ?
#
loop_
_entity_poly.entity_id
_entity_poly.type
_entity_poly.pdbx_seq_one_letter_code
_entity_poly.pdbx_strand_id
1 'polypeptide(L)'
;VAAGEAGGITQHIGAYHVETNDGKMITFLDTPGHAAFTSMRARGAKATDIVVLVVAADDGVMPQTIEAIQHAKAAGAPIVVAVNKIDKPEANPDRVEQELLQHEVISEKFGGDVQFVPVSAKKGMGIDDLLEAIVLQSEVLELTAVKDGMASGVVIESYLDKGRGPVATILVQSGTLNKGDIVLCGFEYGRVRAMRDENGKDIESAGPSIPVEVLGLSGVPAAGDEATVVRDEKKAREVALYRQGKFREVKLARQQKAKLENMFSNMTEGDVAELNVIVKADVQGSVEAICQALAELSTAEVKVKVVGSGVGGITETDATLAAASNAIIVGFNVRADASARRVIETESIDLRYYSIIYELLNEIKAAMSGMLQPEFKQEIIGLAEVRDVFRHPKFGAIAGCMVTEGIVKRNNPIRVLRDNVVIFEGELESLR
;
A
#
# COMPACT_ATOMS: atom_id res chain seq x y z
N VAL A 1 19.51 -10.18 1.42
CA VAL A 1 18.09 -10.18 0.99
C VAL A 1 17.85 -9.08 -0.05
N ALA A 2 17.98 -7.79 0.27
CA ALA A 2 17.72 -6.67 -0.66
C ALA A 2 18.48 -6.64 -2.01
N ALA A 3 19.70 -7.20 -2.11
CA ALA A 3 20.50 -7.15 -3.34
C ALA A 3 19.95 -7.99 -4.51
N GLY A 4 19.01 -8.91 -4.24
CA GLY A 4 18.38 -9.76 -5.26
C GLY A 4 16.98 -9.31 -5.69
N GLU A 5 16.39 -8.30 -5.02
CA GLU A 5 15.02 -7.86 -5.27
C GLU A 5 14.95 -6.74 -6.31
N ALA A 6 13.89 -6.75 -7.12
CA ALA A 6 13.67 -5.71 -8.13
C ALA A 6 13.53 -4.33 -7.46
N GLY A 7 14.33 -3.36 -7.92
CA GLY A 7 14.39 -2.01 -7.33
C GLY A 7 15.29 -1.88 -6.10
N GLY A 8 15.94 -2.97 -5.64
CA GLY A 8 16.89 -2.94 -4.52
C GLY A 8 16.25 -2.65 -3.16
N ILE A 9 14.93 -2.82 -3.04
CA ILE A 9 14.14 -2.59 -1.83
C ILE A 9 13.26 -3.80 -1.54
N THR A 10 13.05 -4.10 -0.25
CA THR A 10 12.09 -5.13 0.19
C THR A 10 10.66 -4.68 -0.13
N GLN A 11 9.89 -5.48 -0.88
CA GLN A 11 8.50 -5.13 -1.28
C GLN A 11 7.40 -6.04 -0.70
N HIS A 12 7.79 -7.08 0.03
CA HIS A 12 6.88 -8.01 0.72
C HIS A 12 7.39 -8.23 2.15
N ILE A 13 6.51 -8.64 3.07
CA ILE A 13 6.95 -8.99 4.42
C ILE A 13 7.64 -10.36 4.41
N GLY A 14 8.84 -10.44 4.98
CA GLY A 14 9.61 -11.67 5.12
C GLY A 14 9.82 -12.00 6.60
N ALA A 15 9.90 -13.28 6.92
CA ALA A 15 10.29 -13.73 8.26
C ALA A 15 11.44 -14.74 8.12
N TYR A 16 12.50 -14.54 8.89
CA TYR A 16 13.68 -15.41 8.87
C TYR A 16 14.25 -15.54 10.28
N HIS A 17 14.80 -16.70 10.61
CA HIS A 17 15.44 -16.94 11.89
C HIS A 17 16.95 -16.95 11.76
N VAL A 18 17.64 -16.49 12.80
CA VAL A 18 19.09 -16.43 12.90
C VAL A 18 19.51 -17.03 14.23
N GLU A 19 20.53 -17.89 14.18
CA GLU A 19 21.20 -18.42 15.37
C GLU A 19 22.33 -17.47 15.75
N THR A 20 22.31 -16.98 16.99
CA THR A 20 23.41 -16.18 17.54
C THR A 20 24.59 -17.07 17.92
N ASN A 21 25.77 -16.46 18.12
CA ASN A 21 26.98 -17.19 18.52
C ASN A 21 26.81 -17.98 19.84
N ASP A 22 25.89 -17.53 20.70
CA ASP A 22 25.56 -18.17 21.97
C ASP A 22 24.50 -19.29 21.85
N GLY A 23 24.11 -19.66 20.62
CA GLY A 23 23.11 -20.69 20.33
C GLY A 23 21.66 -20.26 20.64
N LYS A 24 21.42 -18.96 20.85
CA LYS A 24 20.06 -18.42 20.99
C LYS A 24 19.49 -18.14 19.61
N MET A 25 18.18 -18.35 19.45
CA MET A 25 17.49 -18.16 18.18
C MET A 25 16.71 -16.85 18.22
N ILE A 26 16.86 -16.03 17.17
CA ILE A 26 16.12 -14.79 16.98
C ILE A 26 15.39 -14.86 15.65
N THR A 27 14.10 -14.57 15.65
CA THR A 27 13.31 -14.43 14.43
C THR A 27 13.12 -12.97 14.08
N PHE A 28 13.55 -12.60 12.88
CA PHE A 28 13.38 -11.27 12.32
C PHE A 28 12.19 -11.25 11.38
N LEU A 29 11.37 -10.21 11.50
CA LEU A 29 10.34 -9.87 10.53
C LEU A 29 10.80 -8.60 9.80
N ASP A 30 11.05 -8.70 8.50
CA ASP A 30 11.40 -7.56 7.65
C ASP A 30 10.16 -7.05 6.93
N THR A 31 9.88 -5.75 7.05
CA THR A 31 8.71 -5.11 6.46
C THR A 31 9.12 -3.92 5.58
N PRO A 32 8.45 -3.70 4.44
CA PRO A 32 8.75 -2.55 3.59
C PRO A 32 8.57 -1.19 4.31
N GLY A 33 9.55 -0.30 4.17
CA GLY A 33 9.51 1.05 4.76
C GLY A 33 8.68 2.09 3.97
N HIS A 34 8.12 1.74 2.82
CA HIS A 34 7.36 2.69 1.99
C HIS A 34 5.98 2.99 2.60
N ALA A 35 5.55 4.26 2.51
CA ALA A 35 4.23 4.75 2.94
C ALA A 35 3.02 3.84 2.61
N ALA A 36 2.96 3.26 1.39
CA ALA A 36 1.87 2.36 0.97
C ALA A 36 1.74 1.08 1.81
N PHE A 37 2.78 0.70 2.56
CA PHE A 37 2.82 -0.51 3.39
C PHE A 37 2.61 -0.22 4.88
N THR A 38 1.96 0.90 5.23
CA THR A 38 1.65 1.26 6.63
C THR A 38 0.95 0.12 7.39
N SER A 39 -0.05 -0.51 6.76
CA SER A 39 -0.80 -1.63 7.35
C SER A 39 0.07 -2.86 7.61
N MET A 40 1.09 -3.09 6.77
CA MET A 40 2.07 -4.18 7.00
C MET A 40 2.97 -3.89 8.19
N ARG A 41 3.46 -2.65 8.34
CA ARG A 41 4.26 -2.25 9.50
C ARG A 41 3.47 -2.37 10.81
N ALA A 42 2.23 -1.90 10.81
CA ALA A 42 1.33 -2.04 11.96
C ALA A 42 1.11 -3.51 12.37
N ARG A 43 0.97 -4.39 11.38
CA ARG A 43 0.83 -5.84 11.59
C ARG A 43 2.11 -6.47 12.11
N GLY A 44 3.25 -6.15 11.50
CA GLY A 44 4.57 -6.61 11.92
C GLY A 44 4.85 -6.23 13.36
N ALA A 45 4.67 -4.95 13.71
CA ALA A 45 4.89 -4.44 15.07
C ALA A 45 4.04 -5.16 16.14
N LYS A 46 2.80 -5.57 15.81
CA LYS A 46 1.94 -6.34 16.72
C LYS A 46 2.31 -7.82 16.80
N ALA A 47 2.97 -8.36 15.77
CA ALA A 47 3.36 -9.75 15.72
C ALA A 47 4.71 -10.00 16.40
N THR A 48 5.54 -8.96 16.54
CA THR A 48 6.89 -9.02 17.12
C THR A 48 6.92 -8.60 18.58
N ASP A 49 7.79 -9.22 19.37
CA ASP A 49 8.03 -8.86 20.77
C ASP A 49 8.91 -7.60 20.92
N ILE A 50 9.79 -7.33 19.96
CA ILE A 50 10.74 -6.21 19.96
C ILE A 50 10.76 -5.56 18.58
N VAL A 51 10.78 -4.24 18.52
CA VAL A 51 10.91 -3.47 17.26
C VAL A 51 12.31 -2.87 17.15
N VAL A 52 13.01 -3.19 16.06
CA VAL A 52 14.30 -2.56 15.74
C VAL A 52 14.05 -1.38 14.80
N LEU A 53 14.34 -0.16 15.27
CA LEU A 53 14.22 1.06 14.49
C LEU A 53 15.58 1.39 13.85
N VAL A 54 15.69 1.20 12.54
CA VAL A 54 16.91 1.55 11.79
C VAL A 54 16.84 3.01 11.34
N VAL A 55 17.77 3.83 11.81
CA VAL A 55 17.88 5.25 11.45
C VAL A 55 19.25 5.54 10.88
N ALA A 56 19.32 6.24 9.76
CA ALA A 56 20.60 6.54 9.13
C ALA A 56 21.24 7.76 9.79
N ALA A 57 22.53 7.64 10.12
CA ALA A 57 23.30 8.70 10.80
C ALA A 57 23.57 9.95 9.93
N ASP A 58 23.39 9.83 8.61
CA ASP A 58 23.54 10.93 7.64
C ASP A 58 22.21 11.64 7.35
N ASP A 59 21.12 10.86 7.19
CA ASP A 59 19.80 11.37 6.81
C ASP A 59 18.99 11.88 8.01
N GLY A 60 19.19 11.32 9.21
CA GLY A 60 18.44 11.67 10.42
C GLY A 60 17.05 11.04 10.47
N VAL A 61 16.16 11.62 11.28
CA VAL A 61 14.79 11.14 11.47
C VAL A 61 13.90 11.61 10.31
N MET A 62 13.28 10.65 9.62
CA MET A 62 12.39 10.90 8.49
C MET A 62 10.91 10.69 8.88
N PRO A 63 9.93 11.18 8.09
CA PRO A 63 8.51 10.94 8.36
C PRO A 63 8.14 9.46 8.54
N GLN A 64 8.77 8.56 7.76
CA GLN A 64 8.58 7.11 7.88
C GLN A 64 9.13 6.57 9.20
N THR A 65 10.23 7.16 9.71
CA THR A 65 10.78 6.82 11.03
C THR A 65 9.79 7.18 12.13
N ILE A 66 9.18 8.36 12.05
CA ILE A 66 8.16 8.81 13.01
C ILE A 66 6.94 7.89 12.99
N GLU A 67 6.50 7.48 11.80
CA GLU A 67 5.40 6.54 11.64
C GLU A 67 5.73 5.16 12.25
N ALA A 68 6.95 4.66 12.05
CA ALA A 68 7.40 3.41 12.65
C ALA A 68 7.41 3.47 14.19
N ILE A 69 7.84 4.60 14.77
CA ILE A 69 7.77 4.84 16.23
C ILE A 69 6.32 4.79 16.72
N GLN A 70 5.38 5.39 15.98
CA GLN A 70 3.96 5.35 16.34
C GLN A 70 3.40 3.93 16.34
N HIS A 71 3.73 3.11 15.33
CA HIS A 71 3.30 1.71 15.27
C HIS A 71 3.88 0.88 16.42
N ALA A 72 5.17 1.06 16.74
CA ALA A 72 5.81 0.37 17.85
C ALA A 72 5.15 0.71 19.20
N LYS A 73 4.93 2.01 19.46
CA LYS A 73 4.23 2.48 20.67
C LYS A 73 2.79 1.97 20.75
N ALA A 74 2.06 1.98 19.63
CA ALA A 74 0.69 1.50 19.58
C ALA A 74 0.59 -0.03 19.78
N ALA A 75 1.63 -0.77 19.40
CA ALA A 75 1.76 -2.20 19.67
C ALA A 75 2.23 -2.50 21.11
N GLY A 76 2.81 -1.52 21.80
CA GLY A 76 3.41 -1.71 23.12
C GLY A 76 4.74 -2.48 23.08
N ALA A 77 5.38 -2.57 21.91
CA ALA A 77 6.64 -3.26 21.75
C ALA A 77 7.82 -2.32 22.08
N PRO A 78 8.77 -2.74 22.94
CA PRO A 78 9.98 -1.96 23.20
C PRO A 78 10.81 -1.76 21.94
N ILE A 79 11.47 -0.62 21.88
CA ILE A 79 12.25 -0.19 20.71
C ILE A 79 13.74 -0.34 21.02
N VAL A 80 14.47 -0.94 20.08
CA VAL A 80 15.94 -0.88 20.02
C VAL A 80 16.32 -0.08 18.78
N VAL A 81 17.17 0.93 18.92
CA VAL A 81 17.53 1.82 17.80
C VAL A 81 18.89 1.40 17.23
N ALA A 82 18.90 1.08 15.94
CA ALA A 82 20.12 0.83 15.18
C ALA A 82 20.50 2.09 14.38
N VAL A 83 21.54 2.80 14.81
CA VAL A 83 22.05 3.99 14.12
C VAL A 83 22.99 3.55 13.01
N ASN A 84 22.48 3.48 11.79
CA ASN A 84 23.17 2.89 10.64
C ASN A 84 24.05 3.91 9.88
N LYS A 85 24.95 3.40 9.04
CA LYS A 85 25.90 4.14 8.19
C LYS A 85 26.99 4.91 8.95
N ILE A 86 27.42 4.42 10.11
CA ILE A 86 28.54 5.03 10.88
C ILE A 86 29.89 4.98 10.15
N ASP A 87 29.98 4.24 9.04
CA ASP A 87 31.18 4.17 8.22
C ASP A 87 31.42 5.41 7.36
N LYS A 88 30.43 6.29 7.26
CA LYS A 88 30.51 7.55 6.51
C LYS A 88 31.15 8.67 7.34
N PRO A 89 32.02 9.51 6.75
CA PRO A 89 32.61 10.64 7.47
C PRO A 89 31.58 11.69 7.87
N GLU A 90 30.47 11.81 7.14
CA GLU A 90 29.34 12.71 7.46
C GLU A 90 28.37 12.16 8.53
N ALA A 91 28.59 10.93 9.03
CA ALA A 91 27.70 10.31 10.01
C ALA A 91 27.71 11.07 11.34
N ASN A 92 26.53 11.39 11.87
CA ASN A 92 26.38 12.05 13.16
C ASN A 92 25.35 11.31 14.04
N PRO A 93 25.80 10.31 14.83
CA PRO A 93 24.93 9.56 15.74
C PRO A 93 24.27 10.44 16.82
N ASP A 94 25.01 11.44 17.33
CA ASP A 94 24.51 12.33 18.39
C ASP A 94 23.32 13.17 17.89
N ARG A 95 23.33 13.56 16.61
CA ARG A 95 22.20 14.24 15.97
C ARG A 95 20.95 13.36 15.93
N VAL A 96 21.09 12.07 15.58
CA VAL A 96 19.97 11.12 15.56
C VAL A 96 19.38 10.96 16.96
N GLU A 97 20.22 10.84 17.98
CA GLU A 97 19.81 10.73 19.39
C GLU A 97 19.02 11.96 19.85
N GLN A 98 19.44 13.17 19.46
CA GLN A 98 18.73 14.42 19.75
C GLN A 98 17.39 14.55 19.01
N GLU A 99 17.33 14.15 17.74
CA GLU A 99 16.10 14.21 16.94
C GLU A 99 15.04 13.21 17.47
N LEU A 100 15.46 11.99 17.84
CA LEU A 100 14.57 10.96 18.38
C LEU A 100 14.01 11.29 19.77
N LEU A 101 14.73 12.09 20.56
CA LEU A 101 14.26 12.56 21.86
C LEU A 101 12.96 13.37 21.75
N GLN A 102 12.75 14.10 20.65
CA GLN A 102 11.51 14.84 20.38
C GLN A 102 10.29 13.93 20.17
N HIS A 103 10.53 12.65 19.88
CA HIS A 103 9.52 11.62 19.66
C HIS A 103 9.40 10.67 20.85
N GLU A 104 9.89 11.07 22.03
CA GLU A 104 9.88 10.28 23.27
C GLU A 104 10.60 8.92 23.14
N VAL A 105 11.59 8.84 22.26
CA VAL A 105 12.53 7.71 22.18
C VAL A 105 13.81 8.18 22.87
N ILE A 106 13.92 7.91 24.17
CA ILE A 106 14.96 8.45 25.04
C ILE A 106 16.03 7.39 25.28
N SER A 107 17.29 7.72 24.98
CA SER A 107 18.38 6.77 25.17
C SER A 107 18.76 6.56 26.64
N GLU A 108 19.38 5.41 26.94
CA GLU A 108 19.93 5.10 28.26
C GLU A 108 20.94 6.16 28.75
N LYS A 109 21.70 6.80 27.85
CA LYS A 109 22.66 7.86 28.21
C LYS A 109 21.98 9.10 28.78
N PHE A 110 20.76 9.39 28.31
CA PHE A 110 19.94 10.49 28.80
C PHE A 110 18.96 10.06 29.92
N GLY A 111 19.14 8.85 30.47
CA GLY A 111 18.31 8.31 31.53
C GLY A 111 16.98 7.69 31.06
N GLY A 112 16.87 7.38 29.76
CA GLY A 112 15.76 6.61 29.19
C GLY A 112 15.99 5.09 29.25
N ASP A 113 15.17 4.37 28.50
CA ASP A 113 15.09 2.91 28.44
C ASP A 113 15.41 2.33 27.05
N VAL A 114 15.71 3.20 26.07
CA VAL A 114 16.00 2.77 24.70
C VAL A 114 17.50 2.59 24.48
N GLN A 115 17.88 1.40 24.02
CA GLN A 115 19.25 1.10 23.62
C GLN A 115 19.54 1.66 22.22
N PHE A 116 20.62 2.44 22.09
CA PHE A 116 21.09 3.00 20.82
C PHE A 116 22.39 2.31 20.40
N VAL A 117 22.33 1.52 19.34
CA VAL A 117 23.46 0.74 18.85
C VAL A 117 23.98 1.33 17.53
N PRO A 118 25.20 1.87 17.49
CA PRO A 118 25.81 2.35 16.25
C PRO A 118 26.27 1.18 15.38
N VAL A 119 25.81 1.12 14.13
CA VAL A 119 26.11 0.02 13.19
C VAL A 119 26.50 0.52 11.80
N SER A 120 27.27 -0.30 11.08
CA SER A 120 27.44 -0.18 9.64
C SER A 120 26.95 -1.45 8.97
N ALA A 121 25.72 -1.43 8.44
CA ALA A 121 25.15 -2.56 7.71
C ALA A 121 25.97 -2.95 6.45
N LYS A 122 26.75 -2.00 5.89
CA LYS A 122 27.59 -2.26 4.72
C LYS A 122 28.91 -2.95 5.07
N LYS A 123 29.56 -2.55 6.17
CA LYS A 123 30.82 -3.13 6.62
C LYS A 123 30.63 -4.30 7.60
N GLY A 124 29.41 -4.48 8.12
CA GLY A 124 29.10 -5.46 9.17
C GLY A 124 29.55 -5.03 10.57
N MET A 125 29.92 -3.77 10.78
CA MET A 125 30.40 -3.28 12.08
C MET A 125 29.21 -3.08 13.05
N GLY A 126 29.36 -3.51 14.30
CA GLY A 126 28.36 -3.33 15.36
C GLY A 126 27.11 -4.22 15.26
N ILE A 127 27.10 -5.19 14.32
CA ILE A 127 25.96 -6.12 14.18
C ILE A 127 25.91 -7.10 15.36
N ASP A 128 27.06 -7.56 15.84
CA ASP A 128 27.12 -8.42 17.04
C ASP A 128 26.57 -7.68 18.26
N ASP A 129 26.99 -6.42 18.47
CA ASP A 129 26.48 -5.56 19.56
C ASP A 129 24.95 -5.37 19.46
N LEU A 130 24.41 -5.25 18.24
CA LEU A 130 22.97 -5.11 18.02
C LEU A 130 22.23 -6.41 18.36
N LEU A 131 22.79 -7.57 18.01
CA LEU A 131 22.21 -8.87 18.37
C LEU A 131 22.23 -9.07 19.89
N GLU A 132 23.32 -8.72 20.56
CA GLU A 132 23.42 -8.76 22.02
C GLU A 132 22.38 -7.85 22.69
N ALA A 133 22.20 -6.62 22.19
CA ALA A 133 21.19 -5.69 22.70
C ALA A 133 19.76 -6.25 22.57
N ILE A 134 19.43 -6.90 21.46
CA ILE A 134 18.13 -7.54 21.23
C ILE A 134 17.94 -8.71 22.21
N VAL A 135 18.95 -9.55 22.40
CA VAL A 135 18.90 -10.66 23.35
C VAL A 135 18.71 -10.13 24.77
N LEU A 136 19.48 -9.13 25.19
CA LEU A 136 19.35 -8.51 26.51
C LEU A 136 17.93 -7.97 26.72
N GLN A 137 17.39 -7.27 25.72
CA GLN A 137 16.01 -6.75 25.78
C GLN A 137 14.99 -7.88 25.93
N SER A 138 15.19 -9.01 25.25
CA SER A 138 14.29 -10.17 25.36
C SER A 138 14.34 -10.83 26.75
N GLU A 139 15.51 -10.82 27.42
CA GLU A 139 15.66 -11.35 28.78
C GLU A 139 14.97 -10.45 29.81
N VAL A 140 15.05 -9.12 29.63
CA VAL A 140 14.34 -8.15 30.48
C VAL A 140 12.82 -8.32 30.39
N LEU A 141 12.30 -8.70 29.22
CA LEU A 141 10.87 -8.93 28.99
C LEU A 141 10.36 -10.26 29.58
N GLU A 142 11.24 -11.17 29.98
CA GLU A 142 10.89 -12.51 30.48
C GLU A 142 9.91 -13.26 29.55
N LEU A 143 10.18 -13.25 28.24
CA LEU A 143 9.29 -13.85 27.25
C LEU A 143 9.08 -15.35 27.51
N THR A 144 7.83 -15.78 27.55
CA THR A 144 7.43 -17.19 27.76
C THR A 144 6.47 -17.65 26.68
N ALA A 145 6.60 -18.91 26.27
CA ALA A 145 5.70 -19.54 25.31
C ALA A 145 5.41 -20.98 25.69
N VAL A 146 4.17 -21.42 25.45
CA VAL A 146 3.80 -22.83 25.62
C VAL A 146 4.38 -23.61 24.45
N LYS A 147 5.25 -24.59 24.72
CA LYS A 147 5.83 -25.42 23.66
C LYS A 147 4.91 -26.58 23.27
N ASP A 148 4.36 -27.26 24.27
CA ASP A 148 3.52 -28.45 24.07
C ASP A 148 2.04 -28.09 24.11
N GLY A 149 1.35 -28.24 22.98
CA GLY A 149 -0.06 -27.90 22.88
C GLY A 149 -0.50 -27.64 21.44
N MET A 150 -1.76 -27.21 21.29
CA MET A 150 -2.28 -26.78 20.00
C MET A 150 -1.57 -25.52 19.55
N ALA A 151 -1.12 -25.50 18.29
CA ALA A 151 -0.48 -24.32 17.75
C ALA A 151 -1.47 -23.17 17.56
N SER A 152 -1.01 -21.97 17.88
CA SER A 152 -1.65 -20.71 17.54
C SER A 152 -0.58 -19.74 17.05
N GLY A 153 -0.95 -18.89 16.11
CA GLY A 153 -0.05 -17.94 15.51
C GLY A 153 -0.76 -16.93 14.62
N VAL A 154 0.01 -16.22 13.83
CA VAL A 154 -0.49 -15.17 12.94
C VAL A 154 0.02 -15.38 11.52
N VAL A 155 -0.84 -15.14 10.53
CA VAL A 155 -0.44 -15.15 9.12
C VAL A 155 0.41 -13.91 8.83
N ILE A 156 1.66 -14.11 8.44
CA ILE A 156 2.58 -13.04 8.06
C ILE A 156 2.30 -12.59 6.63
N GLU A 157 2.27 -13.54 5.70
CA GLU A 157 1.99 -13.31 4.28
C GLU A 157 1.32 -14.54 3.68
N SER A 158 0.59 -14.33 2.58
CA SER A 158 -0.05 -15.43 1.85
C SER A 158 0.00 -15.20 0.35
N TYR A 159 0.12 -16.29 -0.41
CA TYR A 159 0.28 -16.24 -1.86
C TYR A 159 -0.26 -17.49 -2.54
N LEU A 160 -0.42 -17.43 -3.87
CA LEU A 160 -0.92 -18.54 -4.67
C LEU A 160 0.19 -19.12 -5.55
N ASP A 161 0.61 -20.35 -5.27
CA ASP A 161 1.61 -21.05 -6.05
C ASP A 161 0.99 -21.85 -7.21
N LYS A 162 1.58 -21.75 -8.40
CA LYS A 162 1.18 -22.49 -9.60
C LYS A 162 1.65 -23.95 -9.51
N GLY A 163 0.90 -24.75 -8.76
CA GLY A 163 1.10 -26.21 -8.66
C GLY A 163 0.89 -26.72 -7.25
N ARG A 164 1.31 -25.95 -6.24
CA ARG A 164 1.13 -26.31 -4.82
C ARG A 164 -0.20 -25.80 -4.25
N GLY A 165 -0.82 -24.81 -4.90
CA GLY A 165 -2.08 -24.21 -4.46
C GLY A 165 -1.85 -23.02 -3.51
N PRO A 166 -2.81 -22.69 -2.64
CA PRO A 166 -2.68 -21.58 -1.71
C PRO A 166 -1.65 -21.90 -0.61
N VAL A 167 -0.80 -20.93 -0.35
CA VAL A 167 0.30 -21.01 0.61
C VAL A 167 0.20 -19.82 1.57
N ALA A 168 0.51 -20.06 2.85
CA ALA A 168 0.56 -19.01 3.86
C ALA A 168 1.77 -19.19 4.77
N THR A 169 2.51 -18.12 4.99
CA THR A 169 3.59 -18.08 5.99
C THR A 169 2.97 -17.70 7.33
N ILE A 170 3.09 -18.59 8.32
CA ILE A 170 2.50 -18.43 9.64
C ILE A 170 3.63 -18.33 10.66
N LEU A 171 3.61 -17.28 11.48
CA LEU A 171 4.48 -17.18 12.65
C LEU A 171 3.79 -17.87 13.82
N VAL A 172 4.35 -18.99 14.28
CA VAL A 172 3.81 -19.74 15.42
C VAL A 172 4.16 -18.99 16.71
N GLN A 173 3.16 -18.63 17.51
CA GLN A 173 3.35 -17.90 18.78
C GLN A 173 3.24 -18.80 20.01
N SER A 174 2.44 -19.86 19.92
CA SER A 174 2.20 -20.80 21.02
C SER A 174 1.92 -22.19 20.47
N GLY A 175 2.29 -23.23 21.20
CA GLY A 175 2.17 -24.63 20.82
C GLY A 175 3.16 -25.05 19.73
N THR A 176 2.98 -26.27 19.23
CA THR A 176 3.79 -26.83 18.14
C THR A 176 2.87 -27.20 16.99
N LEU A 177 3.13 -26.64 15.81
CA LEU A 177 2.38 -26.95 14.59
C LEU A 177 3.00 -28.18 13.93
N ASN A 178 2.19 -29.19 13.65
CA ASN A 178 2.64 -30.42 13.02
C ASN A 178 2.00 -30.63 11.65
N LYS A 179 2.70 -31.38 10.81
CA LYS A 179 2.12 -31.84 9.54
C LYS A 179 0.92 -32.75 9.81
N GLY A 180 -0.17 -32.49 9.10
CA GLY A 180 -1.43 -33.20 9.29
C GLY A 180 -2.40 -32.54 10.28
N ASP A 181 -1.95 -31.50 11.01
CA ASP A 181 -2.85 -30.69 11.83
C ASP A 181 -3.89 -29.97 10.96
N ILE A 182 -5.05 -29.71 11.56
CA ILE A 182 -6.10 -28.94 10.91
C ILE A 182 -5.99 -27.51 11.42
N VAL A 183 -5.79 -26.58 10.49
CA VAL A 183 -5.63 -25.17 10.79
C VAL A 183 -6.85 -24.41 10.30
N LEU A 184 -7.31 -23.47 11.12
CA LEU A 184 -8.30 -22.46 10.79
C LEU A 184 -7.60 -21.09 10.76
N CYS A 185 -7.59 -20.43 9.61
CA CYS A 185 -7.02 -19.09 9.40
C CYS A 185 -8.13 -18.15 8.91
N GLY A 186 -8.66 -17.30 9.79
CA GLY A 186 -9.74 -16.38 9.41
C GLY A 186 -10.99 -17.10 8.87
N PHE A 187 -11.25 -16.98 7.57
CA PHE A 187 -12.33 -17.66 6.83
C PHE A 187 -11.88 -18.93 6.10
N GLU A 188 -10.57 -19.18 6.06
CA GLU A 188 -9.99 -20.33 5.37
C GLU A 188 -9.67 -21.44 6.37
N TYR A 189 -9.74 -22.68 5.92
CA TYR A 189 -9.42 -23.83 6.74
C TYR A 189 -8.76 -24.90 5.90
N GLY A 190 -8.01 -25.79 6.52
CA GLY A 190 -7.43 -26.90 5.80
C GLY A 190 -6.57 -27.78 6.67
N ARG A 191 -6.25 -28.95 6.12
CA ARG A 191 -5.26 -29.84 6.71
C ARG A 191 -3.89 -29.49 6.16
N VAL A 192 -2.92 -29.30 7.04
CA VAL A 192 -1.52 -29.05 6.67
C VAL A 192 -0.98 -30.26 5.92
N ARG A 193 -0.75 -30.12 4.62
CA ARG A 193 -0.22 -31.18 3.74
C ARG A 193 1.29 -31.23 3.77
N ALA A 194 1.90 -30.05 3.82
CA ALA A 194 3.33 -29.86 3.87
C ALA A 194 3.63 -28.57 4.63
N MET A 195 4.81 -28.53 5.24
CA MET A 195 5.37 -27.35 5.90
C MET A 195 6.79 -27.14 5.41
N ARG A 196 7.19 -25.89 5.23
CA ARG A 196 8.58 -25.53 4.90
C ARG A 196 9.12 -24.43 5.80
N ASP A 197 10.43 -24.46 6.03
CA ASP A 197 11.15 -23.37 6.67
C ASP A 197 11.42 -22.22 5.67
N GLU A 198 12.01 -21.13 6.15
CA GLU A 198 12.38 -19.97 5.33
C GLU A 198 13.47 -20.28 4.27
N ASN A 199 14.19 -21.40 4.41
CA ASN A 199 15.16 -21.89 3.43
C ASN A 199 14.52 -22.80 2.36
N GLY A 200 13.21 -23.03 2.43
CA GLY A 200 12.46 -23.87 1.53
C GLY A 200 12.65 -25.37 1.75
N LYS A 201 13.23 -25.78 2.88
CA LYS A 201 13.35 -27.19 3.27
C LYS A 201 12.05 -27.66 3.91
N ASP A 202 11.66 -28.89 3.62
CA ASP A 202 10.48 -29.49 4.22
C ASP A 202 10.73 -29.80 5.71
N ILE A 203 9.79 -29.40 6.56
CA ILE A 203 9.82 -29.63 8.00
C ILE A 203 8.54 -30.36 8.46
N GLU A 204 8.64 -31.11 9.56
CA GLU A 204 7.51 -31.90 10.09
C GLU A 204 6.84 -31.25 11.31
N SER A 205 7.55 -30.38 12.02
CA SER A 205 7.06 -29.64 13.20
C SER A 205 7.68 -28.25 13.27
N ALA A 206 6.90 -27.25 13.69
CA ALA A 206 7.37 -25.89 13.97
C ALA A 206 6.94 -25.47 15.38
N GLY A 207 7.90 -25.08 16.22
CA GLY A 207 7.64 -24.59 17.58
C GLY A 207 7.34 -23.09 17.63
N PRO A 208 7.14 -22.53 18.85
CA PRO A 208 6.95 -21.10 19.04
C PRO A 208 8.12 -20.29 18.48
N SER A 209 7.85 -19.06 18.04
CA SER A 209 8.77 -18.10 17.40
C SER A 209 9.30 -18.48 16.02
N ILE A 210 8.91 -19.63 15.45
CA ILE A 210 9.39 -20.06 14.12
C ILE A 210 8.36 -19.70 13.04
N PRO A 211 8.76 -19.00 11.96
CA PRO A 211 7.92 -18.82 10.79
C PRO A 211 7.91 -20.11 9.95
N VAL A 212 6.72 -20.52 9.51
CA VAL A 212 6.54 -21.74 8.71
C VAL A 212 5.61 -21.49 7.54
N GLU A 213 6.03 -21.93 6.36
CA GLU A 213 5.22 -21.94 5.16
C GLU A 213 4.26 -23.15 5.19
N VAL A 214 2.96 -22.90 5.25
CA VAL A 214 1.92 -23.91 5.36
C VAL A 214 1.17 -24.07 4.04
N LEU A 215 0.99 -25.33 3.64
CA LEU A 215 0.28 -25.73 2.43
C LEU A 215 -0.93 -26.60 2.73
N GLY A 216 -1.98 -26.45 1.93
CA GLY A 216 -3.19 -27.29 2.01
C GLY A 216 -4.42 -26.58 2.59
N LEU A 217 -4.39 -25.26 2.68
CA LEU A 217 -5.55 -24.44 2.98
C LEU A 217 -6.56 -24.44 1.82
N SER A 218 -7.82 -24.13 2.11
CA SER A 218 -8.90 -24.03 1.11
C SER A 218 -8.71 -22.87 0.12
N GLY A 219 -8.06 -21.80 0.56
CA GLY A 219 -7.84 -20.57 -0.18
C GLY A 219 -6.68 -19.78 0.42
N VAL A 220 -6.41 -18.60 -0.15
CA VAL A 220 -5.37 -17.69 0.32
C VAL A 220 -5.94 -16.92 1.54
N PRO A 221 -5.47 -17.18 2.77
CA PRO A 221 -5.97 -16.47 3.94
C PRO A 221 -5.57 -14.99 3.91
N ALA A 222 -6.28 -14.13 4.65
CA ALA A 222 -5.86 -12.74 4.74
C ALA A 222 -4.58 -12.62 5.59
N ALA A 223 -3.69 -11.72 5.21
CA ALA A 223 -2.50 -11.48 5.99
C ALA A 223 -2.89 -10.79 7.31
N GLY A 224 -2.31 -11.23 8.42
CA GLY A 224 -2.66 -10.79 9.78
C GLY A 224 -3.82 -11.54 10.42
N ASP A 225 -4.45 -12.51 9.72
CA ASP A 225 -5.43 -13.38 10.36
C ASP A 225 -4.77 -14.26 11.43
N GLU A 226 -5.52 -14.51 12.51
CA GLU A 226 -5.15 -15.52 13.50
C GLU A 226 -5.27 -16.92 12.89
N ALA A 227 -4.20 -17.70 13.06
CA ALA A 227 -4.12 -19.09 12.69
C ALA A 227 -4.18 -19.96 13.95
N THR A 228 -5.17 -20.86 14.02
CA THR A 228 -5.34 -21.74 15.19
C THR A 228 -5.52 -23.18 14.76
N VAL A 229 -4.81 -24.10 15.42
CA VAL A 229 -5.02 -25.54 15.24
C VAL A 229 -6.28 -25.98 15.95
N VAL A 230 -7.09 -26.78 15.25
CA VAL A 230 -8.35 -27.33 15.76
C VAL A 230 -8.36 -28.85 15.59
N ARG A 231 -9.14 -29.53 16.45
CA ARG A 231 -9.17 -31.00 16.47
C ARG A 231 -9.99 -31.62 15.34
N ASP A 232 -11.02 -30.93 14.87
CA ASP A 232 -12.02 -31.50 13.95
C ASP A 232 -12.24 -30.59 12.75
N GLU A 233 -11.97 -31.15 11.57
CA GLU A 233 -12.08 -30.48 10.27
C GLU A 233 -13.52 -30.09 9.95
N LYS A 234 -14.51 -30.88 10.40
CA LYS A 234 -15.92 -30.57 10.17
C LYS A 234 -16.32 -29.31 10.92
N LYS A 235 -15.89 -29.19 12.18
CA LYS A 235 -16.15 -27.98 12.99
C LYS A 235 -15.39 -26.78 12.45
N ALA A 236 -14.15 -26.97 12.00
CA ALA A 236 -13.36 -25.92 11.36
C ALA A 236 -14.10 -25.34 10.14
N ARG A 237 -14.61 -26.23 9.28
CA ARG A 237 -15.39 -25.86 8.09
C ARG A 237 -16.67 -25.10 8.44
N GLU A 238 -17.39 -25.53 9.46
CA GLU A 238 -18.62 -24.86 9.90
C GLU A 238 -18.34 -23.44 10.38
N VAL A 239 -17.30 -23.26 11.20
CA VAL A 239 -16.87 -21.94 11.69
C VAL A 239 -16.41 -21.04 10.53
N ALA A 240 -15.61 -21.57 9.60
CA ALA A 240 -15.15 -20.86 8.42
C ALA A 240 -16.32 -20.34 7.56
N LEU A 241 -17.29 -21.21 7.24
CA LEU A 241 -18.48 -20.86 6.47
C LEU A 241 -19.35 -19.83 7.19
N TYR A 242 -19.53 -19.97 8.51
CA TYR A 242 -20.25 -18.98 9.30
C TYR A 242 -19.58 -17.60 9.25
N ARG A 243 -18.26 -17.55 9.43
CA ARG A 243 -17.50 -16.29 9.35
C ARG A 243 -17.56 -15.69 7.95
N GLN A 244 -17.50 -16.50 6.89
CA GLN A 244 -17.65 -16.06 5.50
C GLN A 244 -19.04 -15.47 5.22
N GLY A 245 -20.10 -16.12 5.72
CA GLY A 245 -21.47 -15.61 5.63
C GLY A 245 -21.62 -14.25 6.30
N LYS A 246 -21.13 -14.12 7.54
CA LYS A 246 -21.15 -12.86 8.29
C LYS A 246 -20.35 -11.75 7.59
N PHE A 247 -19.19 -12.07 7.04
CA PHE A 247 -18.39 -11.10 6.28
C PHE A 247 -19.14 -10.60 5.04
N ARG A 248 -19.80 -11.51 4.31
CA ARG A 248 -20.62 -11.16 3.14
C ARG A 248 -21.79 -10.25 3.50
N GLU A 249 -22.48 -10.51 4.61
CA GLU A 249 -23.56 -9.66 5.12
C GLU A 249 -23.06 -8.25 5.44
N VAL A 250 -21.94 -8.12 6.16
CA VAL A 250 -21.34 -6.82 6.48
C VAL A 250 -20.92 -6.07 5.22
N LYS A 251 -20.33 -6.77 4.23
CA LYS A 251 -19.93 -6.18 2.95
C LYS A 251 -21.13 -5.66 2.16
N LEU A 252 -22.22 -6.43 2.10
CA LEU A 252 -23.47 -6.03 1.45
C LEU A 252 -24.11 -4.82 2.16
N ALA A 253 -24.13 -4.82 3.49
CA ALA A 253 -24.65 -3.71 4.27
C ALA A 253 -23.84 -2.41 4.05
N ARG A 254 -22.50 -2.50 4.01
CA ARG A 254 -21.63 -1.36 3.66
C ARG A 254 -21.91 -0.85 2.24
N GLN A 255 -22.07 -1.76 1.28
CA GLN A 255 -22.38 -1.39 -0.10
C GLN A 255 -23.75 -0.71 -0.24
N GLN A 256 -24.76 -1.17 0.49
CA GLN A 256 -26.08 -0.54 0.52
C GLN A 256 -26.02 0.84 1.15
N LYS A 257 -25.30 1.01 2.26
CA LYS A 257 -25.09 2.32 2.91
C LYS A 257 -24.38 3.30 1.96
N ALA A 258 -23.29 2.88 1.33
CA ALA A 258 -22.55 3.72 0.38
C ALA A 258 -23.40 4.09 -0.86
N LYS A 259 -24.25 3.18 -1.35
CA LYS A 259 -25.19 3.48 -2.44
C LYS A 259 -26.24 4.52 -2.03
N LEU A 260 -26.76 4.44 -0.81
CA LEU A 260 -27.71 5.43 -0.28
C LEU A 260 -27.05 6.80 -0.14
N GLU A 261 -25.85 6.87 0.45
CA GLU A 261 -25.07 8.11 0.55
C GLU A 261 -24.79 8.70 -0.83
N ASN A 262 -24.37 7.86 -1.79
CA ASN A 262 -24.08 8.28 -3.16
C ASN A 262 -25.33 8.68 -3.96
N MET A 263 -26.52 8.15 -3.65
CA MET A 263 -27.77 8.61 -4.30
C MET A 263 -28.08 10.07 -3.96
N PHE A 264 -27.66 10.57 -2.79
CA PHE A 264 -27.85 11.97 -2.41
C PHE A 264 -26.73 12.89 -2.95
N SER A 265 -25.50 12.40 -3.10
CA SER A 265 -24.36 13.21 -3.59
C SER A 265 -24.16 13.20 -5.10
N ASN A 266 -24.53 12.12 -5.81
CA ASN A 266 -24.47 12.04 -7.27
C ASN A 266 -25.48 12.97 -7.97
N MET A 267 -26.38 13.62 -7.21
CA MET A 267 -27.31 14.62 -7.73
C MET A 267 -26.74 16.05 -7.67
N THR A 268 -25.57 16.25 -7.04
CA THR A 268 -24.98 17.57 -6.75
C THR A 268 -23.63 17.86 -7.43
N GLU A 269 -22.88 16.86 -7.88
CA GLU A 269 -21.59 17.05 -8.57
C GLU A 269 -21.71 16.69 -10.05
N GLY A 270 -21.09 17.48 -10.93
CA GLY A 270 -21.01 17.20 -12.37
C GLY A 270 -20.30 15.88 -12.69
N ASP A 271 -20.23 15.51 -13.97
CA ASP A 271 -19.66 14.23 -14.44
C ASP A 271 -18.24 13.99 -13.90
N VAL A 272 -18.13 13.26 -12.79
CA VAL A 272 -16.85 12.81 -12.21
C VAL A 272 -16.31 11.69 -13.10
N ALA A 273 -15.08 11.83 -13.57
CA ALA A 273 -14.44 10.78 -14.36
C ALA A 273 -14.04 9.62 -13.44
N GLU A 274 -14.45 8.39 -13.77
CA GLU A 274 -14.04 7.17 -13.04
C GLU A 274 -12.97 6.42 -13.85
N LEU A 275 -11.82 6.15 -13.20
CA LEU A 275 -10.79 5.25 -13.72
C LEU A 275 -10.93 3.89 -13.04
N ASN A 276 -11.41 2.90 -13.77
CA ASN A 276 -11.55 1.53 -13.28
C ASN A 276 -10.23 0.77 -13.40
N VAL A 277 -9.83 0.10 -12.32
CA VAL A 277 -8.59 -0.68 -12.26
C VAL A 277 -8.87 -2.06 -11.68
N ILE A 278 -8.25 -3.09 -12.25
CA ILE A 278 -8.19 -4.43 -11.69
C ILE A 278 -6.75 -4.71 -11.26
N VAL A 279 -6.58 -5.12 -10.00
CA VAL A 279 -5.25 -5.34 -9.40
C VAL A 279 -5.04 -6.82 -9.14
N LYS A 280 -3.97 -7.38 -9.70
CA LYS A 280 -3.46 -8.71 -9.35
C LYS A 280 -2.04 -8.60 -8.84
N ALA A 281 -1.74 -9.22 -7.72
CA ALA A 281 -0.39 -9.31 -7.20
C ALA A 281 -0.02 -10.76 -6.85
N ASP A 282 1.27 -11.01 -6.69
CA ASP A 282 1.84 -12.29 -6.30
C ASP A 282 1.45 -12.66 -4.87
N VAL A 283 1.48 -11.70 -3.95
CA VAL A 283 1.12 -11.89 -2.54
C VAL A 283 -0.06 -11.02 -2.11
N GLN A 284 -0.80 -11.48 -1.08
CA GLN A 284 -1.98 -10.82 -0.54
C GLN A 284 -1.67 -9.43 0.01
N GLY A 285 -0.57 -9.29 0.74
CA GLY A 285 -0.15 -8.02 1.32
C GLY A 285 0.03 -6.91 0.28
N SER A 286 0.63 -7.22 -0.88
CA SER A 286 0.83 -6.25 -1.95
C SER A 286 -0.49 -5.82 -2.60
N VAL A 287 -1.48 -6.71 -2.71
CA VAL A 287 -2.83 -6.33 -3.17
C VAL A 287 -3.44 -5.29 -2.25
N GLU A 288 -3.39 -5.51 -0.93
CA GLU A 288 -3.94 -4.59 0.08
C GLU A 288 -3.26 -3.22 0.00
N ALA A 289 -1.94 -3.20 -0.03
CA ALA A 289 -1.14 -1.98 -0.10
C ALA A 289 -1.41 -1.17 -1.38
N ILE A 290 -1.45 -1.83 -2.54
CA ILE A 290 -1.73 -1.17 -3.82
C ILE A 290 -3.17 -0.63 -3.83
N CYS A 291 -4.16 -1.40 -3.37
CA CYS A 291 -5.55 -0.93 -3.34
C CYS A 291 -5.73 0.29 -2.44
N GLN A 292 -5.06 0.32 -1.28
CA GLN A 292 -5.09 1.47 -0.38
C GLN A 292 -4.42 2.69 -1.03
N ALA A 293 -3.23 2.53 -1.60
CA ALA A 293 -2.51 3.62 -2.25
C ALA A 293 -3.28 4.19 -3.47
N LEU A 294 -3.95 3.34 -4.24
CA LEU A 294 -4.82 3.77 -5.34
C LEU A 294 -6.05 4.54 -4.85
N ALA A 295 -6.62 4.17 -3.70
CA ALA A 295 -7.72 4.92 -3.10
C ALA A 295 -7.28 6.31 -2.64
N GLU A 296 -6.09 6.43 -2.06
CA GLU A 296 -5.49 7.70 -1.62
C GLU A 296 -5.15 8.65 -2.79
N LEU A 297 -4.92 8.11 -4.00
CA LEU A 297 -4.69 8.90 -5.21
C LEU A 297 -5.95 9.56 -5.78
N SER A 298 -7.15 9.14 -5.37
CA SER A 298 -8.41 9.65 -5.91
C SER A 298 -8.61 11.13 -5.59
N THR A 299 -9.05 11.91 -6.59
CA THR A 299 -9.36 13.34 -6.45
C THR A 299 -10.86 13.59 -6.62
N ALA A 300 -11.30 14.82 -6.41
CA ALA A 300 -12.70 15.21 -6.64
C ALA A 300 -13.08 15.11 -8.14
N GLU A 301 -12.12 15.31 -9.04
CA GLU A 301 -12.33 15.34 -10.49
C GLU A 301 -12.19 13.95 -11.14
N VAL A 302 -11.26 13.12 -10.63
CA VAL A 302 -11.01 11.77 -11.12
C VAL A 302 -10.97 10.78 -9.95
N LYS A 303 -11.92 9.85 -9.93
CA LYS A 303 -11.99 8.78 -8.91
C LYS A 303 -11.37 7.50 -9.45
N VAL A 304 -10.40 6.94 -8.72
CA VAL A 304 -9.83 5.62 -9.04
C VAL A 304 -10.62 4.56 -8.30
N LYS A 305 -11.13 3.57 -9.05
CA LYS A 305 -11.98 2.52 -8.51
C LYS A 305 -11.40 1.15 -8.80
N VAL A 306 -11.06 0.44 -7.72
CA VAL A 306 -10.63 -0.96 -7.83
C VAL A 306 -11.89 -1.84 -7.97
N VAL A 307 -12.13 -2.34 -9.18
CA VAL A 307 -13.33 -3.15 -9.52
C VAL A 307 -13.15 -4.60 -9.07
N GLY A 308 -11.93 -5.09 -9.20
CA GLY A 308 -11.54 -6.43 -8.79
C GLY A 308 -10.11 -6.44 -8.28
N SER A 309 -9.87 -7.18 -7.21
CA SER A 309 -8.53 -7.43 -6.69
C SER A 309 -8.37 -8.91 -6.37
N GLY A 310 -7.16 -9.44 -6.53
CA GLY A 310 -6.89 -10.84 -6.20
C GLY A 310 -5.43 -11.22 -6.23
N VAL A 311 -5.15 -12.41 -5.69
CA VAL A 311 -3.79 -12.94 -5.56
C VAL A 311 -3.53 -14.00 -6.62
N GLY A 312 -2.32 -14.00 -7.16
CA GLY A 312 -1.85 -14.93 -8.17
C GLY A 312 -1.93 -14.41 -9.60
N GLY A 313 -1.72 -15.32 -10.55
CA GLY A 313 -1.71 -15.01 -11.97
C GLY A 313 -3.03 -14.42 -12.49
N ILE A 314 -2.94 -13.61 -13.55
CA ILE A 314 -4.12 -13.02 -14.18
C ILE A 314 -4.82 -14.10 -15.01
N THR A 315 -6.13 -14.26 -14.76
CA THR A 315 -6.98 -15.30 -15.35
C THR A 315 -7.95 -14.74 -16.39
N GLU A 316 -8.57 -15.63 -17.16
CA GLU A 316 -9.60 -15.28 -18.14
C GLU A 316 -10.79 -14.51 -17.53
N THR A 317 -11.20 -14.88 -16.31
CA THR A 317 -12.28 -14.19 -15.60
C THR A 317 -11.92 -12.75 -15.25
N ASP A 318 -10.64 -12.47 -14.97
CA ASP A 318 -10.17 -11.11 -14.70
C ASP A 318 -10.17 -10.26 -15.97
N ALA A 319 -9.72 -10.84 -17.09
CA ALA A 319 -9.76 -10.18 -18.39
C ALA A 319 -11.19 -9.88 -18.84
N THR A 320 -12.11 -10.82 -18.63
CA THR A 320 -13.53 -10.62 -18.95
C THR A 320 -14.16 -9.52 -18.10
N LEU A 321 -13.82 -9.46 -16.80
CA LEU A 321 -14.26 -8.39 -15.91
C LEU A 321 -13.71 -7.03 -16.36
N ALA A 322 -12.46 -6.98 -16.82
CA ALA A 322 -11.83 -5.77 -17.33
C ALA A 322 -12.55 -5.24 -18.58
N ALA A 323 -12.85 -6.12 -19.54
CA ALA A 323 -13.61 -5.77 -20.74
C ALA A 323 -15.01 -5.22 -20.39
N ALA A 324 -15.72 -5.88 -19.46
CA ALA A 324 -17.06 -5.48 -19.06
C ALA A 324 -17.11 -4.14 -18.30
N SER A 325 -16.03 -3.76 -17.62
CA SER A 325 -15.96 -2.54 -16.80
C SER A 325 -15.08 -1.44 -17.39
N ASN A 326 -14.54 -1.64 -18.60
CA ASN A 326 -13.54 -0.78 -19.23
C ASN A 326 -12.39 -0.44 -18.26
N ALA A 327 -11.86 -1.46 -17.59
CA ALA A 327 -10.83 -1.32 -16.57
C ALA A 327 -9.43 -1.66 -17.11
N ILE A 328 -8.43 -0.95 -16.61
CA ILE A 328 -7.01 -1.28 -16.83
C ILE A 328 -6.65 -2.46 -15.91
N ILE A 329 -5.95 -3.45 -16.45
CA ILE A 329 -5.43 -4.57 -15.66
C ILE A 329 -3.98 -4.27 -15.25
N VAL A 330 -3.75 -4.32 -13.93
CA VAL A 330 -2.44 -4.10 -13.33
C VAL A 330 -1.97 -5.40 -12.67
N GLY A 331 -0.86 -5.94 -13.16
CA GLY A 331 -0.18 -7.11 -12.60
C GLY A 331 1.09 -6.73 -11.86
N PHE A 332 1.14 -6.96 -10.55
CA PHE A 332 2.32 -6.75 -9.71
C PHE A 332 3.05 -8.07 -9.47
N ASN A 333 4.25 -8.24 -10.02
CA ASN A 333 5.04 -9.49 -9.99
C ASN A 333 4.31 -10.74 -10.52
N VAL A 334 3.17 -10.57 -11.21
CA VAL A 334 2.38 -11.65 -11.80
C VAL A 334 2.29 -11.52 -13.30
N ARG A 335 1.96 -12.63 -13.96
CA ARG A 335 1.78 -12.70 -15.42
C ARG A 335 0.42 -13.28 -15.77
N ALA A 336 -0.12 -12.82 -16.90
CA ALA A 336 -1.32 -13.41 -17.49
C ALA A 336 -1.05 -14.82 -18.02
N ASP A 337 -2.02 -15.71 -17.77
CA ASP A 337 -2.05 -17.04 -18.37
C ASP A 337 -2.39 -16.97 -19.87
N ALA A 338 -2.30 -18.12 -20.55
CA ALA A 338 -2.51 -18.19 -21.99
C ALA A 338 -3.96 -17.86 -22.39
N SER A 339 -4.93 -18.20 -21.55
CA SER A 339 -6.36 -17.91 -21.76
C SER A 339 -6.65 -16.41 -21.64
N ALA A 340 -6.15 -15.76 -20.58
CA ALA A 340 -6.29 -14.34 -20.33
C ALA A 340 -5.67 -13.51 -21.45
N ARG A 341 -4.47 -13.87 -21.94
CA ARG A 341 -3.83 -13.14 -23.05
C ARG A 341 -4.67 -13.11 -24.32
N ARG A 342 -5.35 -14.21 -24.66
CA ARG A 342 -6.23 -14.26 -25.84
C ARG A 342 -7.38 -13.26 -25.72
N VAL A 343 -8.01 -13.18 -24.56
CA VAL A 343 -9.10 -12.22 -24.31
C VAL A 343 -8.58 -10.79 -24.35
N ILE A 344 -7.42 -10.54 -23.72
CA ILE A 344 -6.79 -9.22 -23.68
C ILE A 344 -6.43 -8.72 -25.09
N GLU A 345 -5.88 -9.58 -25.94
CA GLU A 345 -5.57 -9.24 -27.34
C GLU A 345 -6.83 -9.04 -28.19
N THR A 346 -7.86 -9.88 -28.00
CA THR A 346 -9.10 -9.80 -28.78
C THR A 346 -9.89 -8.54 -28.48
N GLU A 347 -10.03 -8.20 -27.19
CA GLU A 347 -10.79 -7.04 -26.72
C GLU A 347 -9.92 -5.78 -26.59
N SER A 348 -8.62 -5.86 -26.92
CA SER A 348 -7.64 -4.76 -26.81
C SER A 348 -7.60 -4.09 -25.43
N ILE A 349 -7.56 -4.91 -24.37
CA ILE A 349 -7.56 -4.45 -22.98
C ILE A 349 -6.16 -3.96 -22.59
N ASP A 350 -6.07 -2.83 -21.88
CA ASP A 350 -4.79 -2.32 -21.37
C ASP A 350 -4.30 -3.19 -20.20
N LEU A 351 -3.17 -3.86 -20.41
CA LEU A 351 -2.51 -4.73 -19.44
C LEU A 351 -1.10 -4.23 -19.17
N ARG A 352 -0.83 -3.87 -17.92
CA ARG A 352 0.49 -3.37 -17.49
C ARG A 352 1.05 -4.21 -16.36
N TYR A 353 2.36 -4.44 -16.43
CA TYR A 353 3.08 -5.25 -15.45
C TYR A 353 4.10 -4.38 -14.72
N TYR A 354 4.12 -4.52 -13.40
CA TYR A 354 5.04 -3.79 -12.55
C TYR A 354 5.74 -4.74 -11.60
N SER A 355 6.95 -4.35 -11.23
CA SER A 355 7.71 -4.96 -10.13
C SER A 355 8.07 -3.95 -9.05
N ILE A 356 7.77 -2.67 -9.26
CA ILE A 356 8.04 -1.59 -8.31
C ILE A 356 6.75 -0.78 -8.13
N ILE A 357 6.29 -0.66 -6.89
CA ILE A 357 5.01 0.00 -6.58
C ILE A 357 4.99 1.49 -6.99
N TYR A 358 6.13 2.19 -6.91
CA TYR A 358 6.22 3.59 -7.33
C TYR A 358 5.95 3.81 -8.82
N GLU A 359 6.44 2.92 -9.67
CA GLU A 359 6.22 3.01 -11.12
C GLU A 359 4.73 2.85 -11.43
N LEU A 360 4.09 1.86 -10.81
CA LEU A 360 2.65 1.63 -10.89
C LEU A 360 1.85 2.88 -10.49
N LEU A 361 2.13 3.45 -9.32
CA LEU A 361 1.40 4.61 -8.81
C LEU A 361 1.61 5.86 -9.69
N ASN A 362 2.83 6.08 -10.18
CA ASN A 362 3.15 7.20 -11.06
C ASN A 362 2.43 7.08 -12.41
N GLU A 363 2.34 5.88 -12.96
CA GLU A 363 1.70 5.64 -14.24
C GLU A 363 0.17 5.76 -14.16
N ILE A 364 -0.44 5.28 -13.07
CA ILE A 364 -1.86 5.54 -12.80
C ILE A 364 -2.12 7.04 -12.62
N LYS A 365 -1.25 7.76 -11.90
CA LYS A 365 -1.36 9.22 -11.75
C LYS A 365 -1.21 9.96 -13.09
N ALA A 366 -0.36 9.47 -13.99
CA ALA A 366 -0.24 10.00 -15.34
C ALA A 366 -1.50 9.73 -16.17
N ALA A 367 -2.08 8.53 -16.06
CA ALA A 367 -3.35 8.20 -16.70
C ALA A 367 -4.50 9.10 -16.21
N MET A 368 -4.59 9.34 -14.90
CA MET A 368 -5.55 10.28 -14.32
C MET A 368 -5.36 11.70 -14.87
N SER A 369 -4.11 12.18 -14.95
CA SER A 369 -3.81 13.49 -15.52
C SER A 369 -4.25 13.62 -16.98
N GLY A 370 -4.18 12.54 -17.76
CA GLY A 370 -4.65 12.51 -19.14
C GLY A 370 -6.18 12.55 -19.28
N MET A 371 -6.92 12.21 -18.22
CA MET A 371 -8.38 12.28 -18.18
C MET A 371 -8.91 13.64 -17.70
N LEU A 372 -8.04 14.50 -17.14
CA LEU A 372 -8.42 15.82 -16.68
C LEU A 372 -8.82 16.71 -17.85
N GLN A 373 -9.93 17.43 -17.69
CA GLN A 373 -10.33 18.43 -18.65
C GLN A 373 -9.32 19.59 -18.62
N PRO A 374 -8.90 20.12 -19.79
CA PRO A 374 -7.98 21.25 -19.83
C PRO A 374 -8.63 22.50 -19.19
N GLU A 375 -7.92 23.15 -18.27
CA GLU A 375 -8.34 24.44 -17.73
C GLU A 375 -8.20 25.54 -18.80
N PHE A 376 -9.32 26.15 -19.17
CA PHE A 376 -9.32 27.31 -20.06
C PHE A 376 -9.01 28.58 -19.26
N LYS A 377 -7.78 29.08 -19.35
CA LYS A 377 -7.44 30.43 -18.87
C LYS A 377 -7.82 31.47 -19.92
N GLN A 378 -8.75 32.35 -19.57
CA GLN A 378 -9.10 33.51 -20.38
C GLN A 378 -8.10 34.64 -20.11
N GLU A 379 -7.15 34.84 -21.02
CA GLU A 379 -6.26 35.99 -20.99
C GLU A 379 -6.82 37.13 -21.85
N ILE A 380 -6.78 38.35 -21.31
CA ILE A 380 -7.18 39.54 -22.03
C ILE A 380 -6.07 39.89 -23.03
N ILE A 381 -6.36 39.73 -24.32
CA ILE A 381 -5.40 40.04 -25.40
C ILE A 381 -5.38 41.52 -25.80
N GLY A 382 -6.41 42.28 -25.44
CA GLY A 382 -6.51 43.71 -25.72
C GLY A 382 -7.73 44.37 -25.11
N LEU A 383 -7.61 45.67 -24.86
CA LEU A 383 -8.64 46.53 -24.30
C LEU A 383 -8.90 47.68 -25.27
N ALA A 384 -10.19 47.94 -25.53
CA ALA A 384 -10.60 49.04 -26.39
C ALA A 384 -11.69 49.86 -25.70
N GLU A 385 -11.55 51.18 -25.79
CA GLU A 385 -12.49 52.16 -25.25
C GLU A 385 -13.44 52.62 -26.36
N VAL A 386 -14.75 52.47 -26.14
CA VAL A 386 -15.78 52.95 -27.07
C VAL A 386 -15.93 54.46 -26.88
N ARG A 387 -15.77 55.24 -27.96
CA ARG A 387 -15.88 56.71 -27.91
C ARG A 387 -17.13 57.23 -28.58
N ASP A 388 -17.40 56.73 -29.78
CA ASP A 388 -18.52 57.16 -30.60
C ASP A 388 -19.37 55.97 -31.01
N VAL A 389 -20.68 56.18 -31.20
CA VAL A 389 -21.61 55.14 -31.65
C VAL A 389 -22.32 55.58 -32.91
N PHE A 390 -22.19 54.80 -33.98
CA PHE A 390 -22.86 55.01 -35.25
C PHE A 390 -24.02 54.03 -35.40
N ARG A 391 -25.03 54.35 -36.20
CA ARG A 391 -26.15 53.44 -36.50
C ARG A 391 -26.14 53.04 -37.96
N HIS A 392 -26.14 51.75 -38.23
CA HIS A 392 -26.20 51.20 -39.58
C HIS A 392 -27.46 50.35 -39.76
N PRO A 393 -28.26 50.55 -40.83
CA PRO A 393 -29.55 49.86 -41.01
C PRO A 393 -29.47 48.32 -41.00
N LYS A 394 -28.33 47.76 -41.41
CA LYS A 394 -28.10 46.30 -41.54
C LYS A 394 -27.42 45.64 -40.33
N PHE A 395 -26.64 46.39 -39.55
CA PHE A 395 -25.77 45.83 -38.50
C PHE A 395 -26.06 46.42 -37.11
N GLY A 396 -27.07 47.28 -36.97
CA GLY A 396 -27.42 47.91 -35.71
C GLY A 396 -26.44 49.00 -35.31
N ALA A 397 -26.15 49.09 -34.01
CA ALA A 397 -25.20 50.06 -33.47
C ALA A 397 -23.76 49.60 -33.72
N ILE A 398 -22.94 50.47 -34.30
CA ILE A 398 -21.51 50.27 -34.55
C ILE A 398 -20.74 51.13 -33.55
N ALA A 399 -19.94 50.51 -32.70
CA ALA A 399 -19.07 51.20 -31.76
C ALA A 399 -17.75 51.60 -32.46
N GLY A 400 -17.48 52.90 -32.50
CA GLY A 400 -16.17 53.46 -32.83
C GLY A 400 -15.27 53.37 -31.60
N CYS A 401 -14.28 52.48 -31.66
CA CYS A 401 -13.42 52.15 -30.53
C CYS A 401 -11.98 52.61 -30.77
N MET A 402 -11.29 52.99 -29.70
CA MET A 402 -9.85 53.18 -29.69
C MET A 402 -9.21 52.07 -28.82
N VAL A 403 -8.29 51.30 -29.40
CA VAL A 403 -7.52 50.30 -28.66
C VAL A 403 -6.58 51.04 -27.71
N THR A 404 -6.71 50.81 -26.41
CA THR A 404 -5.88 51.43 -25.39
C THR A 404 -4.70 50.55 -25.02
N GLU A 405 -4.88 49.23 -25.08
CA GLU A 405 -3.87 48.25 -24.70
C GLU A 405 -4.02 46.96 -25.50
N GLY A 406 -2.90 46.29 -25.81
CA GLY A 406 -2.89 45.01 -26.51
C GLY A 406 -3.38 45.06 -27.94
N ILE A 407 -3.92 43.94 -28.42
CA ILE A 407 -4.35 43.73 -29.81
C ILE A 407 -5.76 43.13 -29.83
N VAL A 408 -6.65 43.71 -30.64
CA VAL A 408 -8.00 43.18 -30.85
C VAL A 408 -8.00 42.26 -32.07
N LYS A 409 -8.47 41.01 -31.89
CA LYS A 409 -8.60 40.01 -32.95
C LYS A 409 -10.06 39.68 -33.22
N ARG A 410 -10.39 39.42 -34.48
CA ARG A 410 -11.71 38.97 -34.93
C ARG A 410 -11.96 37.52 -34.47
N ASN A 411 -13.21 37.18 -34.14
CA ASN A 411 -13.65 35.87 -33.63
C ASN A 411 -13.17 35.49 -32.23
N ASN A 412 -12.57 36.42 -31.47
CA ASN A 412 -12.32 36.21 -30.06
C ASN A 412 -13.56 36.63 -29.24
N PRO A 413 -13.80 35.99 -28.09
CA PRO A 413 -14.82 36.43 -27.14
C PRO A 413 -14.46 37.80 -26.58
N ILE A 414 -15.48 38.64 -26.41
CA ILE A 414 -15.39 40.00 -25.90
C ILE A 414 -16.33 40.20 -24.71
N ARG A 415 -15.90 41.07 -23.80
CA ARG A 415 -16.72 41.58 -22.70
C ARG A 415 -16.79 43.09 -22.83
N VAL A 416 -18.00 43.63 -22.83
CA VAL A 416 -18.24 45.07 -22.82
C VAL A 416 -18.58 45.48 -21.39
N LEU A 417 -17.74 46.35 -20.82
CA LEU A 417 -17.88 46.81 -19.46
C LEU A 417 -18.25 48.30 -19.42
N ARG A 418 -19.00 48.70 -18.39
CA ARG A 418 -19.18 50.10 -18.00
C ARG A 418 -19.12 50.17 -16.48
N ASP A 419 -18.36 51.11 -15.96
CA ASP A 419 -18.15 51.27 -14.51
C ASP A 419 -17.74 49.95 -13.82
N ASN A 420 -16.88 49.16 -14.49
CA ASN A 420 -16.40 47.84 -14.08
C ASN A 420 -17.49 46.74 -13.97
N VAL A 421 -18.69 46.98 -14.48
CA VAL A 421 -19.76 45.97 -14.57
C VAL A 421 -19.89 45.48 -16.01
N VAL A 422 -19.93 44.16 -16.21
CA VAL A 422 -20.13 43.54 -17.52
C VAL A 422 -21.57 43.79 -17.98
N ILE A 423 -21.73 44.57 -19.05
CA ILE A 423 -23.04 44.84 -19.67
C ILE A 423 -23.37 43.80 -20.73
N PHE A 424 -22.36 43.29 -21.43
CA PHE A 424 -22.55 42.36 -22.53
C PHE A 424 -21.34 41.42 -22.66
N GLU A 425 -21.62 40.15 -22.94
CA GLU A 425 -20.65 39.13 -23.33
C GLU A 425 -21.05 38.54 -24.68
N GLY A 426 -20.09 38.34 -25.57
CA GLY A 426 -20.33 37.76 -26.89
C GLY A 426 -19.05 37.53 -27.67
N GLU A 427 -19.16 37.18 -28.94
CA GLU A 427 -18.01 37.07 -29.85
C GLU A 427 -17.94 38.26 -30.81
N LEU A 428 -16.73 38.68 -31.16
CA LEU A 428 -16.54 39.82 -32.06
C LEU A 428 -16.84 39.44 -33.52
N GLU A 429 -18.04 39.78 -33.98
CA GLU A 429 -18.57 39.42 -35.31
C GLU A 429 -17.88 40.19 -36.46
N SER A 430 -17.59 41.48 -36.24
CA SER A 430 -17.01 42.39 -37.24
C SER A 430 -16.01 43.35 -36.60
N LEU A 431 -14.77 43.36 -37.13
CA LEU A 431 -13.73 44.36 -36.83
C LEU A 431 -13.44 45.13 -38.12
N ARG A 432 -13.59 46.46 -38.12
CA ARG A 432 -13.42 47.32 -39.30
C ARG A 432 -12.66 48.58 -38.99
#